data_AF-A0A9W4LDF8-F1
#
_entry.id   AF-A0A9W4LDF8-F1
#
_cell.length_a   1.000
_cell.length_b   1.000
_cell.length_c   1.000
_cell.angle_alpha   90.00
_cell.angle_beta   90.00
_cell.angle_gamma   90.00
#
_symmetry.space_group_name_H-M   'P 1'
#
loop_
_entity.id
_entity.type
_entity.pdbx_description
1 polymer ?
#
loop_
_entity_poly.entity_id
_entity_poly.type
_entity_poly.pdbx_seq_one_letter_code
_entity_poly.pdbx_strand_id
1 'polypeptide(L)'
;MGGPVPLGYEVRDKKLVIHLDEADQVRLIFERYVEFGCLTKLARSLREEGIRTKISRRRDGTLRGGIPFTKGPLAYLLRNRVYVGEVIHKGRYYPGVHDPVMPQALFDGVQQELDAKARNAGSHRIAGSLLTGRIFDDRGNRMTPTTTKKGGARYRYYTSCVLAQGRKEEAGSVTRVDELTTGSVTDTRQIARREGCSERSVRMTLNLAFLSPDIMRAAVEGRLPHGVGTTSLADTPPCWRAQTRDLIHQVGAASDS
;
A
#
# COMPACT_ATOMS: atom_id res chain seq x y z
N MET A 1 -20.30 27.22 7.46
CA MET A 1 -19.67 26.09 6.74
C MET A 1 -19.11 26.64 5.42
N GLY A 2 -17.78 26.68 5.26
CA GLY A 2 -17.11 27.41 4.17
C GLY A 2 -16.20 26.54 3.28
N GLY A 3 -16.57 25.27 3.07
CA GLY A 3 -15.81 24.32 2.25
C GLY A 3 -16.49 24.02 0.91
N PRO A 4 -15.78 23.37 -0.02
CA PRO A 4 -16.39 22.85 -1.24
C PRO A 4 -17.47 21.82 -0.91
N VAL A 5 -18.60 21.88 -1.62
CA VAL A 5 -19.72 20.96 -1.44
C VAL A 5 -19.35 19.60 -2.03
N PRO A 6 -19.46 18.48 -1.29
CA PRO A 6 -19.18 17.16 -1.84
C PRO A 6 -20.13 16.81 -3.00
N LEU A 7 -19.62 16.05 -3.98
CA LEU A 7 -20.48 15.42 -5.01
C LEU A 7 -21.55 14.57 -4.32
N GLY A 8 -22.80 14.61 -4.75
CA GLY A 8 -23.92 13.90 -4.11
C GLY A 8 -24.77 14.78 -3.19
N TYR A 9 -24.30 16.00 -2.92
CA TYR A 9 -24.99 16.95 -2.06
C TYR A 9 -25.08 18.33 -2.70
N GLU A 10 -26.05 19.09 -2.22
CA GLU A 10 -26.18 20.52 -2.40
C GLU A 10 -26.41 21.22 -1.06
N VAL A 11 -26.24 22.54 -1.03
CA VAL A 11 -26.45 23.32 0.19
C VAL A 11 -27.81 23.99 0.13
N ARG A 12 -28.69 23.65 1.08
CA ARG A 12 -29.95 24.35 1.35
C ARG A 12 -29.98 24.74 2.83
N ASP A 13 -30.30 26.00 3.13
CA ASP A 13 -30.37 26.52 4.50
C ASP A 13 -29.12 26.24 5.36
N LYS A 14 -27.93 26.35 4.75
CA LYS A 14 -26.62 26.04 5.35
C LYS A 14 -26.43 24.58 5.77
N LYS A 15 -27.30 23.67 5.32
CA LYS A 15 -27.23 22.21 5.52
C LYS A 15 -26.96 21.50 4.20
N LEU A 16 -26.33 20.32 4.27
CA LEU A 16 -26.18 19.45 3.11
C LEU A 16 -27.48 18.67 2.92
N VAL A 17 -28.02 18.72 1.70
CA VAL A 17 -29.20 17.96 1.28
C VAL A 17 -28.79 17.11 0.08
N ILE A 18 -29.32 15.89 0.00
CA ILE A 18 -28.99 14.95 -1.08
C ILE A 18 -29.44 15.53 -2.43
N HIS A 19 -28.52 15.55 -3.38
CA HIS A 19 -28.86 15.75 -4.79
C HIS A 19 -28.94 14.38 -5.46
N LEU A 20 -30.14 13.92 -5.79
CA LEU A 20 -30.42 12.54 -6.19
C LEU A 20 -29.51 12.05 -7.34
N ASP A 21 -29.42 12.78 -8.46
CA ASP A 21 -28.60 12.34 -9.60
C ASP A 21 -27.11 12.22 -9.26
N GLU A 22 -26.55 13.18 -8.51
CA GLU A 22 -25.17 13.11 -8.07
C GLU A 22 -24.96 12.01 -7.02
N ALA A 23 -25.97 11.73 -6.19
CA ALA A 23 -25.93 10.68 -5.19
C ALA A 23 -25.88 9.30 -5.84
N ASP A 24 -26.65 9.11 -6.93
CA ASP A 24 -26.60 7.89 -7.73
C ASP A 24 -25.24 7.73 -8.44
N GLN A 25 -24.67 8.83 -8.95
CA GLN A 25 -23.29 8.80 -9.46
C GLN A 25 -22.28 8.37 -8.38
N VAL A 26 -22.42 8.87 -7.15
CA VAL A 26 -21.55 8.47 -6.04
C VAL A 26 -21.72 6.98 -5.74
N ARG A 27 -22.95 6.46 -5.64
CA ARG A 27 -23.20 5.03 -5.41
C ARG A 27 -22.57 4.18 -6.51
N LEU A 28 -22.77 4.54 -7.77
CA LEU A 28 -22.16 3.87 -8.92
C LEU A 28 -20.63 3.83 -8.83
N ILE A 29 -19.99 4.93 -8.42
CA ILE A 29 -18.53 4.99 -8.25
C ILE A 29 -18.05 4.00 -7.18
N PHE A 30 -18.77 3.89 -6.06
CA PHE A 30 -18.44 2.95 -4.99
C PHE A 30 -18.64 1.49 -5.42
N GLU A 31 -19.77 1.17 -6.05
CA GLU A 31 -20.07 -0.18 -6.55
C GLU A 31 -19.03 -0.63 -7.58
N ARG A 32 -18.67 0.23 -8.53
CA ARG A 32 -17.60 -0.08 -9.51
C ARG A 32 -16.22 -0.21 -8.89
N TYR A 33 -15.97 0.51 -7.80
CA TYR A 33 -14.71 0.31 -7.09
C TYR A 33 -14.63 -1.11 -6.53
N VAL A 34 -15.72 -1.61 -5.93
CA VAL A 34 -15.83 -3.00 -5.45
C VAL A 34 -15.64 -3.99 -6.60
N GLU A 35 -16.27 -3.73 -7.76
CA GLU A 35 -16.12 -4.59 -8.95
C GLU A 35 -14.67 -4.62 -9.48
N PHE A 36 -14.04 -3.45 -9.65
CA PHE A 36 -12.72 -3.36 -10.28
C PHE A 36 -11.55 -3.61 -9.33
N GLY A 37 -11.73 -3.29 -8.04
CA GLY A 37 -10.69 -3.29 -7.01
C GLY A 37 -9.47 -2.42 -7.38
N CYS A 38 -9.58 -1.46 -8.28
CA CYS A 38 -8.43 -0.70 -8.77
C CYS A 38 -8.80 0.72 -9.20
N LEU A 39 -8.21 1.72 -8.54
CA LEU A 39 -8.45 3.15 -8.82
C LEU A 39 -8.11 3.53 -10.28
N THR A 40 -7.11 2.89 -10.89
CA THR A 40 -6.74 3.17 -12.28
C THR A 40 -7.81 2.67 -13.26
N LYS A 41 -8.34 1.46 -13.03
CA LYS A 41 -9.41 0.89 -13.84
C LYS A 41 -10.69 1.70 -13.67
N LEU A 42 -11.03 2.06 -12.43
CA LEU A 42 -12.16 2.93 -12.11
C LEU A 42 -12.05 4.29 -12.83
N ALA A 43 -10.92 4.99 -12.69
CA ALA A 43 -10.74 6.29 -13.35
C ALA A 43 -10.89 6.24 -14.88
N ARG A 44 -10.53 5.11 -15.49
CA ARG A 44 -10.68 4.90 -16.93
C ARG A 44 -12.15 4.66 -17.31
N SER A 45 -12.86 3.75 -16.62
CA SER A 45 -14.30 3.52 -16.87
C SER A 45 -15.11 4.81 -16.70
N LEU A 46 -14.88 5.55 -15.61
CA LEU A 46 -15.58 6.82 -15.38
C LEU A 46 -15.30 7.84 -16.50
N ARG A 47 -14.10 7.83 -17.08
CA ARG A 47 -13.75 8.71 -18.20
C ARG A 47 -14.46 8.29 -19.49
N GLU A 48 -14.49 7.00 -19.80
CA GLU A 48 -15.15 6.44 -20.99
C GLU A 48 -16.64 6.75 -20.99
N GLU A 49 -17.26 6.80 -19.82
CA GLU A 49 -18.68 7.10 -19.65
C GLU A 49 -18.98 8.57 -19.38
N GLY A 50 -17.96 9.43 -19.44
CA GLY A 50 -18.13 10.87 -19.28
C GLY A 50 -18.46 11.34 -17.86
N ILE A 51 -18.34 10.48 -16.84
CA ILE A 51 -18.55 10.83 -15.43
C ILE A 51 -17.40 11.71 -14.93
N ARG A 52 -17.73 12.89 -14.41
CA ARG A 52 -16.79 13.97 -14.10
C ARG A 52 -16.92 14.46 -12.67
N THR A 53 -15.90 15.17 -12.21
CA THR A 53 -15.90 15.83 -10.90
C THR A 53 -16.99 16.90 -10.80
N LYS A 54 -17.57 17.10 -9.61
CA LYS A 54 -18.62 18.11 -9.36
C LYS A 54 -18.17 19.49 -9.83
N ILE A 55 -19.03 20.18 -10.58
CA ILE A 55 -18.84 21.58 -10.94
C ILE A 55 -19.31 22.44 -9.77
N SER A 56 -18.42 23.28 -9.23
CA SER A 56 -18.70 24.22 -8.16
C SER A 56 -18.40 25.64 -8.62
N ARG A 57 -19.36 26.55 -8.44
CA ARG A 57 -19.18 27.98 -8.66
C ARG A 57 -18.54 28.60 -7.44
N ARG A 58 -17.45 29.34 -7.64
CA ARG A 58 -16.77 30.10 -6.59
C ARG A 58 -17.39 31.48 -6.42
N ARG A 59 -17.04 32.15 -5.31
CA ARG A 59 -17.47 33.54 -5.02
C ARG A 59 -17.02 34.54 -6.09
N ASP A 60 -15.88 34.30 -6.74
CA ASP A 60 -15.36 35.12 -7.84
C ASP A 60 -16.03 34.83 -9.20
N GLY A 61 -17.07 33.99 -9.22
CA GLY A 61 -17.79 33.62 -10.44
C GLY A 61 -17.13 32.51 -11.27
N THR A 62 -15.90 32.12 -10.95
CA THR A 62 -15.20 31.04 -11.68
C THR A 62 -15.82 29.68 -11.38
N LEU A 63 -15.81 28.80 -12.39
CA LEU A 63 -16.22 27.41 -12.25
C LEU A 63 -15.00 26.53 -11.96
N ARG A 64 -15.14 25.61 -10.99
CA ARG A 64 -14.14 24.59 -10.69
C ARG A 64 -14.78 23.22 -10.78
N GLY A 65 -14.09 22.25 -11.38
CA GLY A 65 -14.61 20.89 -11.56
C GLY A 65 -15.00 20.62 -13.00
N GLY A 66 -15.82 19.59 -13.25
CA GLY A 66 -16.16 19.14 -14.60
C GLY A 66 -15.00 18.44 -15.33
N ILE A 67 -13.89 18.21 -14.64
CA ILE A 67 -12.72 17.50 -15.18
C ILE A 67 -12.85 15.99 -14.93
N PRO A 68 -12.22 15.14 -15.76
CA PRO A 68 -12.18 13.70 -15.52
C PRO A 68 -11.55 13.36 -14.17
N PHE A 69 -12.04 12.30 -13.54
CA PHE A 69 -11.45 11.80 -12.30
C PHE A 69 -10.01 11.31 -12.50
N THR A 70 -9.18 11.56 -11.49
CA THR A 70 -7.85 10.99 -11.35
C THR A 70 -7.76 10.20 -10.05
N LYS A 71 -6.67 9.44 -9.83
CA LYS A 71 -6.55 8.52 -8.69
C LYS A 71 -6.68 9.22 -7.34
N GLY A 72 -6.08 10.40 -7.18
CA GLY A 72 -6.11 11.15 -5.92
C GLY A 72 -7.52 11.58 -5.51
N PRO A 73 -8.26 12.32 -6.36
CA PRO A 73 -9.65 12.65 -6.14
C PRO A 73 -10.56 11.45 -5.88
N LEU A 74 -10.36 10.32 -6.58
CA LEU A 74 -11.11 9.09 -6.32
C LEU A 74 -10.77 8.49 -4.95
N ALA A 75 -9.49 8.42 -4.59
CA ALA A 75 -9.06 7.94 -3.28
C ALA A 75 -9.63 8.81 -2.14
N TYR A 76 -9.69 10.13 -2.35
CA TYR A 76 -10.33 11.05 -1.41
C TYR A 76 -11.84 10.80 -1.31
N LEU A 77 -12.52 10.73 -2.45
CA LEU A 77 -13.98 10.51 -2.52
C LEU A 77 -14.38 9.19 -1.84
N LEU A 78 -13.69 8.10 -2.14
CA LEU A 78 -13.98 6.77 -1.61
C LEU A 78 -13.73 6.67 -0.09
N ARG A 79 -12.90 7.54 0.49
CA ARG A 79 -12.64 7.60 1.95
C ARG A 79 -13.49 8.65 2.67
N ASN A 80 -14.30 9.43 1.95
CA ASN A 80 -15.02 10.54 2.55
C ASN A 80 -16.26 10.05 3.31
N ARG A 81 -16.19 10.08 4.65
CA ARG A 81 -17.29 9.63 5.53
C ARG A 81 -18.54 10.52 5.49
N VAL A 82 -18.50 11.64 4.77
CA VAL A 82 -19.72 12.44 4.50
C VAL A 82 -20.81 11.62 3.81
N TYR A 83 -20.45 10.60 3.04
CA TYR A 83 -21.40 9.73 2.33
C TYR A 83 -22.19 8.79 3.24
N VAL A 84 -21.71 8.58 4.47
CA VAL A 84 -22.39 7.80 5.51
C VAL A 84 -22.93 8.68 6.63
N GLY A 85 -23.16 9.97 6.35
CA GLY A 85 -23.82 10.87 7.29
C GLY A 85 -22.90 11.40 8.39
N GLU A 86 -21.57 11.34 8.23
CA GLU A 86 -20.63 11.83 9.25
C GLU A 86 -19.89 13.10 8.81
N VAL A 87 -19.41 13.88 9.79
CA VAL A 87 -18.57 15.06 9.58
C VAL A 87 -17.31 15.01 10.44
N ILE A 88 -16.23 15.62 9.95
CA ILE A 88 -14.96 15.71 10.69
C ILE A 88 -14.87 17.04 11.45
N HIS A 89 -14.55 16.98 12.73
CA HIS A 89 -14.24 18.16 13.55
C HIS A 89 -13.07 17.86 14.49
N LYS A 90 -12.02 18.70 14.44
CA LYS A 90 -10.78 18.53 15.23
C LYS A 90 -10.19 17.10 15.16
N GLY A 91 -10.20 16.51 13.96
CA GLY A 91 -9.66 15.18 13.71
C GLY A 91 -10.53 14.01 14.16
N ARG A 92 -11.73 14.26 14.71
CA ARG A 92 -12.69 13.21 15.09
C ARG A 92 -13.93 13.26 14.21
N TYR A 93 -14.56 12.11 14.00
CA TYR A 93 -15.80 11.98 13.26
C TYR A 93 -17.00 12.05 14.19
N TYR A 94 -18.04 12.76 13.75
CA TYR A 94 -19.30 12.92 14.47
C TYR A 94 -20.47 12.70 13.51
N PRO A 95 -21.63 12.22 13.99
CA PRO A 95 -22.86 12.23 13.21
C PRO A 95 -23.16 13.64 12.70
N GLY A 96 -23.37 13.74 11.39
CA GLY A 96 -23.81 14.93 10.71
C GLY A 96 -25.32 15.10 10.78
N VAL A 97 -25.80 16.28 10.39
CA VAL A 97 -27.25 16.60 10.31
C VAL A 97 -27.82 16.19 8.94
N HIS A 98 -26.98 15.79 8.00
CA HIS A 98 -27.37 15.43 6.65
C HIS A 98 -27.62 13.94 6.52
N ASP A 99 -28.55 13.58 5.65
CA ASP A 99 -28.87 12.19 5.36
C ASP A 99 -27.71 11.51 4.61
N PRO A 100 -27.41 10.23 4.90
CA PRO A 100 -26.38 9.49 4.19
C PRO A 100 -26.79 9.21 2.74
N VAL A 101 -25.83 9.35 1.82
CA VAL A 101 -26.01 8.97 0.41
C VAL A 101 -26.04 7.45 0.24
N MET A 102 -25.35 6.69 1.09
CA MET A 102 -25.27 5.23 0.98
C MET A 102 -25.28 4.52 2.34
N PRO A 103 -25.59 3.21 2.38
CA PRO A 103 -25.51 2.41 3.59
C PRO A 103 -24.07 2.30 4.12
N GLN A 104 -23.94 2.23 5.45
CA GLN A 104 -22.66 2.06 6.13
C GLN A 104 -21.90 0.81 5.64
N ALA A 105 -22.62 -0.30 5.42
CA ALA A 105 -22.02 -1.57 5.01
C ALA A 105 -21.27 -1.49 3.66
N LEU A 106 -21.79 -0.75 2.67
CA LEU A 106 -21.12 -0.56 1.39
C LEU A 106 -19.83 0.24 1.56
N PHE A 107 -19.89 1.32 2.35
CA PHE A 107 -18.74 2.16 2.63
C PHE A 107 -17.64 1.39 3.36
N ASP A 108 -18.01 0.61 4.37
CA ASP A 108 -17.08 -0.19 5.17
C ASP A 108 -16.40 -1.27 4.33
N GLY A 109 -17.13 -1.94 3.42
CA GLY A 109 -16.54 -2.89 2.47
C GLY A 109 -15.47 -2.25 1.59
N VAL A 110 -15.73 -1.05 1.07
CA VAL A 110 -14.75 -0.27 0.29
C VAL A 110 -13.53 0.12 1.14
N GLN A 111 -13.72 0.50 2.40
CA GLN A 111 -12.58 0.84 3.28
C GLN A 111 -11.68 -0.38 3.51
N GLN A 112 -12.27 -1.54 3.79
CA GLN A 112 -11.52 -2.77 4.01
C GLN A 112 -10.66 -3.14 2.79
N GLU A 113 -11.21 -3.01 1.58
CA GLU A 113 -10.47 -3.23 0.34
C GLU A 113 -9.32 -2.24 0.13
N LEU A 114 -9.59 -0.94 0.34
CA LEU A 114 -8.58 0.11 0.21
C LEU A 114 -7.41 -0.12 1.18
N ASP A 115 -7.72 -0.51 2.42
CA ASP A 115 -6.72 -0.75 3.46
C ASP A 115 -5.96 -2.07 3.23
N ALA A 116 -6.62 -3.11 2.72
CA ALA A 116 -5.95 -4.34 2.29
C ALA A 116 -4.96 -4.08 1.14
N LYS A 117 -5.35 -3.29 0.15
CA LYS A 117 -4.48 -2.92 -0.99
C LYS A 117 -3.35 -1.99 -0.56
N ALA A 118 -3.58 -1.05 0.36
CA ALA A 118 -2.51 -0.20 0.90
C ALA A 118 -1.43 -1.03 1.61
N ARG A 119 -1.83 -2.07 2.37
CA ARG A 119 -0.91 -3.03 2.99
C ARG A 119 -0.11 -3.84 1.95
N ASN A 120 -0.73 -4.18 0.81
CA ASN A 120 -0.11 -4.99 -0.25
C ASN A 120 0.67 -4.18 -1.30
N ALA A 121 0.46 -2.86 -1.39
CA ALA A 121 1.09 -1.98 -2.39
C ALA A 121 2.63 -1.96 -2.30
N GLY A 122 3.21 -2.33 -1.14
CA GLY A 122 4.65 -2.52 -0.97
C GLY A 122 5.24 -3.75 -1.68
N SER A 123 4.42 -4.57 -2.36
CA SER A 123 4.86 -5.78 -3.06
C SER A 123 4.90 -5.64 -4.59
N HIS A 124 4.53 -4.49 -5.16
CA HIS A 124 4.66 -4.29 -6.60
C HIS A 124 6.15 -4.24 -6.98
N ARG A 125 6.67 -5.36 -7.50
CA ARG A 125 8.00 -5.47 -8.09
C ARG A 125 8.16 -4.41 -9.17
N ILE A 126 8.96 -3.39 -8.90
CA ILE A 126 9.62 -2.66 -9.97
C ILE A 126 10.48 -3.70 -10.70
N ALA A 127 10.31 -3.86 -12.02
CA ALA A 127 11.15 -4.74 -12.81
C ALA A 127 12.62 -4.31 -12.63
N GLY A 128 13.47 -5.21 -12.13
CA GLY A 128 14.82 -4.86 -11.68
C GLY A 128 15.06 -4.99 -10.18
N SER A 129 14.01 -5.05 -9.36
CA SER A 129 14.12 -4.85 -7.92
C SER A 129 14.07 -6.14 -7.11
N LEU A 130 15.21 -6.84 -7.11
CA LEU A 130 15.46 -8.13 -6.47
C LEU A 130 15.15 -8.17 -4.97
N LEU A 131 15.36 -7.06 -4.26
CA LEU A 131 15.24 -6.97 -2.82
C LEU A 131 13.85 -6.49 -2.36
N THR A 132 12.92 -6.27 -3.30
CA THR A 132 11.54 -5.86 -2.96
C THR A 132 10.90 -6.85 -2.00
N GLY A 133 10.47 -6.36 -0.84
CA GLY A 133 9.87 -7.16 0.22
C GLY A 133 10.85 -8.00 1.04
N ARG A 134 12.16 -7.92 0.78
CA ARG A 134 13.21 -8.68 1.49
C ARG A 134 13.98 -7.86 2.50
N ILE A 135 14.17 -6.58 2.21
CA ILE A 135 14.94 -5.68 3.07
C ILE A 135 14.03 -4.78 3.90
N PHE A 136 14.49 -4.54 5.13
CA PHE A 136 13.82 -3.74 6.13
C PHE A 136 14.85 -2.81 6.77
N ASP A 137 14.42 -1.66 7.27
CA ASP A 137 15.27 -0.86 8.15
C ASP A 137 15.40 -1.52 9.54
N ASP A 138 16.28 -1.01 10.39
CA ASP A 138 16.53 -1.51 11.75
C ASP A 138 15.33 -1.36 12.70
N ARG A 139 14.30 -0.61 12.30
CA ARG A 139 13.01 -0.51 13.01
C ARG A 139 11.95 -1.47 12.48
N GLY A 140 12.27 -2.23 11.44
CA GLY A 140 11.40 -3.25 10.85
C GLY A 140 10.45 -2.70 9.79
N ASN A 141 10.63 -1.48 9.33
CA ASN A 141 9.87 -0.96 8.20
C ASN A 141 10.43 -1.53 6.89
N ARG A 142 9.53 -1.95 5.98
CA ARG A 142 9.94 -2.43 4.65
C ARG A 142 10.65 -1.33 3.87
N MET A 143 11.68 -1.68 3.11
CA MET A 143 12.25 -0.76 2.14
C MET A 143 11.67 -0.99 0.75
N THR A 144 11.30 0.10 0.07
CA THR A 144 10.65 0.09 -1.24
C THR A 144 11.64 0.59 -2.31
N PRO A 145 11.73 -0.07 -3.47
CA PRO A 145 12.58 0.39 -4.56
C PRO A 145 12.13 1.77 -5.06
N THR A 146 13.09 2.68 -5.23
CA THR A 146 12.92 4.07 -5.60
C THR A 146 13.96 4.45 -6.65
N THR A 147 13.66 5.45 -7.47
CA THR A 147 14.55 5.91 -8.53
C THR A 147 14.65 7.42 -8.54
N THR A 148 15.85 7.96 -8.67
CA THR A 148 16.09 9.39 -8.95
C THR A 148 16.92 9.56 -10.21
N LYS A 149 16.77 10.72 -10.87
CA LYS A 149 17.60 11.13 -12.00
C LYS A 149 18.43 12.34 -11.60
N LYS A 150 19.75 12.28 -11.77
CA LYS A 150 20.67 13.41 -11.54
C LYS A 150 21.77 13.38 -12.60
N GLY A 151 21.95 14.49 -13.32
CA GLY A 151 23.00 14.62 -14.34
C GLY A 151 22.93 13.57 -15.45
N GLY A 152 21.73 13.22 -15.92
CA GLY A 152 21.52 12.19 -16.95
C GLY A 152 21.61 10.75 -16.44
N ALA A 153 22.25 10.50 -15.30
CA ALA A 153 22.31 9.20 -14.66
C ALA A 153 21.04 8.89 -13.86
N ARG A 154 20.60 7.62 -13.92
CA ARG A 154 19.47 7.09 -13.15
C ARG A 154 20.00 6.29 -11.98
N TYR A 155 19.69 6.72 -10.76
CA TYR A 155 20.07 6.05 -9.53
C TYR A 155 18.88 5.25 -9.01
N ARG A 156 19.10 3.97 -8.72
CA ARG A 156 18.11 3.12 -8.07
C ARG A 156 18.59 2.77 -6.67
N TYR A 157 17.69 2.88 -5.71
CA TYR A 157 17.95 2.62 -4.31
C TYR A 157 16.66 2.18 -3.64
N TYR A 158 16.77 1.50 -2.51
CA TYR A 158 15.66 1.22 -1.64
C TYR A 158 15.61 2.26 -0.53
N THR A 159 14.40 2.68 -0.17
CA THR A 159 14.15 3.65 0.91
C THR A 159 13.11 3.08 1.86
N SER A 160 13.24 3.37 3.15
CA SER A 160 12.21 2.97 4.13
C SER A 160 10.84 3.50 3.73
N CYS A 161 9.81 2.64 3.73
CA CYS A 161 8.49 2.96 3.18
C CYS A 161 7.78 4.10 3.93
N VAL A 162 8.08 4.27 5.22
CA VAL A 162 7.53 5.35 6.07
C VAL A 162 8.01 6.74 5.62
N LEU A 163 9.16 6.83 4.94
CA LEU A 163 9.65 8.08 4.36
C LEU A 163 8.80 8.54 3.18
N ALA A 164 8.32 7.61 2.35
CA ALA A 164 7.39 7.93 1.27
C ALA A 164 6.02 8.40 1.79
N GLN A 165 5.70 8.06 3.05
CA GLN A 165 4.48 8.48 3.76
C GLN A 165 4.66 9.76 4.58
N GLY A 166 5.85 10.38 4.57
CA GLY A 166 6.14 11.59 5.35
C GLY A 166 6.40 11.35 6.84
N ARG A 167 6.42 10.09 7.29
CA ARG A 167 6.59 9.67 8.70
C ARG A 167 8.07 9.48 9.04
N LYS A 168 8.84 10.57 8.97
CA LYS A 168 10.31 10.54 9.13
C LYS A 168 10.78 10.00 10.48
N GLU A 169 10.07 10.34 11.54
CA GLU A 169 10.43 9.97 12.92
C GLU A 169 10.35 8.47 13.18
N GLU A 170 9.63 7.72 12.34
CA GLU A 170 9.47 6.27 12.44
C GLU A 170 10.50 5.49 11.64
N ALA A 171 11.26 6.16 10.77
CA ALA A 171 12.28 5.52 9.96
C ALA A 171 13.44 5.03 10.81
N GLY A 172 14.05 3.94 10.37
CA GLY A 172 15.25 3.40 10.95
C GLY A 172 16.52 4.24 10.73
N SER A 173 17.63 3.84 11.35
CA SER A 173 18.93 4.51 11.21
C SER A 173 19.44 4.46 9.75
N VAL A 174 19.30 3.31 9.11
CA VAL A 174 19.58 3.14 7.67
C VAL A 174 18.30 3.37 6.88
N THR A 175 18.16 4.59 6.39
CA THR A 175 16.97 5.03 5.64
C THR A 175 17.02 4.69 4.16
N ARG A 176 18.23 4.49 3.62
CA ARG A 176 18.48 4.24 2.20
C ARG A 176 19.54 3.16 2.03
N VAL A 177 19.27 2.20 1.15
CA VAL A 177 20.22 1.18 0.70
C VAL A 177 20.31 1.26 -0.81
N ASP A 178 21.51 1.48 -1.34
CA ASP A 178 21.70 1.50 -2.79
C ASP A 178 21.52 0.08 -3.34
N GLU A 179 20.87 -0.06 -4.50
CA GLU A 179 20.42 -1.35 -5.07
C GLU A 179 21.58 -2.29 -5.52
N LEU A 180 22.80 -2.10 -5.00
CA LEU A 180 24.09 -2.68 -5.37
C LEU A 180 24.75 -1.82 -6.46
N THR A 181 25.84 -1.16 -6.07
CA THR A 181 26.44 0.08 -6.63
C THR A 181 26.86 0.08 -8.11
N THR A 182 26.56 -0.96 -8.91
CA THR A 182 26.88 -1.04 -10.35
C THR A 182 25.75 -1.54 -11.25
N GLY A 183 24.62 -2.04 -10.71
CA GLY A 183 23.47 -2.46 -11.53
C GLY A 183 23.72 -3.64 -12.49
N SER A 184 24.79 -4.42 -12.30
CA SER A 184 25.14 -5.55 -13.19
C SER A 184 24.13 -6.71 -13.20
N VAL A 185 23.18 -6.75 -12.26
CA VAL A 185 22.18 -7.81 -12.17
C VAL A 185 20.83 -7.22 -11.77
N THR A 186 19.81 -7.43 -12.62
CA THR A 186 18.46 -6.84 -12.47
C THR A 186 17.38 -7.89 -12.18
N ASP A 187 17.68 -9.17 -12.34
CA ASP A 187 16.72 -10.25 -12.08
C ASP A 187 17.41 -11.57 -11.70
N THR A 188 16.71 -12.43 -10.94
CA THR A 188 17.21 -13.72 -10.45
C THR A 188 17.58 -14.65 -11.60
N ARG A 189 16.94 -14.47 -12.76
CA ARG A 189 17.27 -15.18 -14.00
C ARG A 189 18.64 -14.84 -14.56
N GLN A 190 19.10 -13.59 -14.43
CA GLN A 190 20.43 -13.20 -14.90
C GLN A 190 21.51 -13.84 -14.02
N ILE A 191 21.28 -13.93 -12.70
CA ILE A 191 22.15 -14.67 -11.78
C ILE A 191 22.16 -16.15 -12.15
N ALA A 192 20.98 -16.75 -12.31
CA ALA A 192 20.85 -18.16 -12.65
C ALA A 192 21.62 -18.53 -13.94
N ARG A 193 21.49 -17.70 -14.98
CA ARG A 193 22.23 -17.88 -16.25
C ARG A 193 23.74 -17.69 -16.09
N ARG A 194 24.17 -16.67 -15.36
CA ARG A 194 25.59 -16.38 -15.13
C ARG A 194 26.28 -17.49 -14.33
N GLU A 195 25.61 -17.97 -13.29
CA GLU A 195 26.13 -18.95 -12.34
C GLU A 195 25.83 -20.40 -12.76
N GLY A 196 25.21 -20.62 -13.93
CA GLY A 196 24.90 -21.96 -14.44
C GLY A 196 23.95 -22.78 -13.55
N CYS A 197 23.04 -22.14 -12.82
CA CYS A 197 22.13 -22.80 -11.87
C CYS A 197 20.65 -22.47 -12.13
N SER A 198 19.74 -23.16 -11.44
CA SER A 198 18.30 -22.91 -11.58
C SER A 198 17.87 -21.63 -10.86
N GLU A 199 16.83 -20.95 -11.39
CA GLU A 199 16.24 -19.78 -10.72
C GLU A 199 15.73 -20.13 -9.31
N ARG A 200 15.27 -21.38 -9.10
CA ARG A 200 14.89 -21.90 -7.79
C ARG A 200 16.07 -21.91 -6.82
N SER A 201 17.25 -22.36 -7.26
CA SER A 201 18.48 -22.36 -6.45
C SER A 201 18.87 -20.94 -6.06
N VAL A 202 18.88 -20.01 -7.01
CA VAL A 202 19.16 -18.58 -6.74
C VAL A 202 18.19 -18.01 -5.70
N ARG A 203 16.88 -18.29 -5.84
CA ARG A 203 15.87 -17.81 -4.89
C ARG A 203 16.05 -18.40 -3.50
N MET A 204 16.40 -19.68 -3.42
CA MET A 204 16.69 -20.38 -2.17
C MET A 204 17.91 -19.74 -1.47
N THR A 205 19.03 -19.62 -2.17
CA THR A 205 20.26 -18.99 -1.64
C THR A 205 20.03 -17.55 -1.23
N LEU A 206 19.30 -16.78 -2.05
CA LEU A 206 18.96 -15.40 -1.74
C LEU A 206 18.05 -15.30 -0.50
N ASN A 207 17.20 -16.28 -0.21
CA ASN A 207 16.40 -16.30 1.03
C ASN A 207 17.27 -16.61 2.25
N LEU A 208 18.18 -17.58 2.13
CA LEU A 208 19.10 -17.95 3.21
C LEU A 208 20.04 -16.79 3.61
N ALA A 209 20.38 -15.89 2.68
CA ALA A 209 21.18 -14.70 2.95
C ALA A 209 20.50 -13.69 3.91
N PHE A 210 19.18 -13.82 4.16
CA PHE A 210 18.43 -12.95 5.08
C PHE A 210 18.01 -13.64 6.37
N LEU A 211 18.58 -14.80 6.70
CA LEU A 211 18.35 -15.41 8.01
C LEU A 211 18.86 -14.50 9.13
N SER A 212 18.10 -14.43 10.21
CA SER A 212 18.45 -13.64 11.40
C SER A 212 19.73 -14.18 12.04
N PRO A 213 20.53 -13.33 12.70
CA PRO A 213 21.71 -13.76 13.42
C PRO A 213 21.44 -14.88 14.43
N ASP A 214 20.25 -14.88 15.04
CA ASP A 214 19.84 -15.90 16.01
C ASP A 214 19.62 -17.26 15.36
N ILE A 215 18.96 -17.30 14.20
CA ILE A 215 18.76 -18.55 13.43
C ILE A 215 20.10 -19.06 12.91
N MET A 216 20.94 -18.18 12.36
CA MET A 216 22.27 -18.56 11.87
C MET A 216 23.12 -19.13 13.01
N ARG A 217 23.09 -18.50 14.19
CA ARG A 217 23.79 -18.98 15.39
C ARG A 217 23.25 -20.33 15.84
N ALA A 218 21.92 -20.49 15.92
CA ALA A 218 21.30 -21.77 16.27
C ALA A 218 21.65 -22.88 15.26
N ALA A 219 21.76 -22.56 13.97
CA ALA A 219 22.17 -23.51 12.94
C ALA A 219 23.61 -23.99 13.13
N VAL A 220 24.55 -23.05 13.34
CA VAL A 220 25.96 -23.35 13.54
C VAL A 220 26.19 -24.13 14.84
N GLU A 221 25.44 -23.82 15.89
CA GLU A 221 25.54 -24.50 17.19
C GLU A 221 24.74 -25.81 17.27
N GLY A 222 24.07 -26.23 16.19
CA GLY A 222 23.26 -27.46 16.18
C GLY A 222 22.01 -27.40 17.07
N ARG A 223 21.51 -26.20 17.36
CA ARG A 223 20.35 -25.94 18.25
C ARG A 223 19.05 -25.65 17.50
N LEU A 224 18.99 -25.91 16.20
CA LEU A 224 17.74 -25.77 15.44
C LEU A 224 16.73 -26.86 15.84
N PRO A 225 15.42 -26.56 15.86
CA PRO A 225 14.40 -27.57 16.10
C PRO A 225 14.46 -28.72 15.10
N HIS A 226 14.09 -29.92 15.54
CA HIS A 226 13.98 -31.09 14.67
C HIS A 226 12.96 -30.82 13.55
N GLY A 227 13.33 -31.14 12.31
CA GLY A 227 12.51 -30.87 11.11
C GLY A 227 12.83 -29.54 10.40
N VAL A 228 13.64 -28.66 10.99
CA VAL A 228 14.07 -27.40 10.35
C VAL A 228 15.29 -27.64 9.46
N GLY A 229 15.02 -27.91 8.19
CA GLY A 229 16.05 -28.02 7.14
C GLY A 229 16.22 -26.75 6.31
N THR A 230 17.20 -26.76 5.39
CA THR A 230 17.47 -25.64 4.46
C THR A 230 16.25 -25.22 3.64
N THR A 231 15.38 -26.18 3.26
CA THR A 231 14.13 -25.89 2.56
C THR A 231 13.14 -25.12 3.43
N SER A 232 12.96 -25.53 4.69
CA SER A 232 12.09 -24.81 5.63
C SER A 232 12.63 -23.40 5.95
N LEU A 233 13.95 -23.27 6.10
CA LEU A 233 14.60 -21.98 6.33
C LEU A 233 14.46 -21.04 5.12
N ALA A 234 14.53 -21.59 3.91
CA ALA A 234 14.34 -20.81 2.69
C ALA A 234 12.92 -20.24 2.54
N ASP A 235 11.92 -20.80 3.23
CA ASP A 235 10.53 -20.31 3.20
C ASP A 235 10.21 -19.34 4.34
N THR A 236 11.18 -19.02 5.21
CA THR A 236 10.97 -18.08 6.31
C THR A 236 10.67 -16.65 5.84
N PRO A 237 9.87 -15.88 6.60
CA PRO A 237 9.64 -14.48 6.28
C PRO A 237 10.97 -13.70 6.25
N PRO A 238 11.17 -12.76 5.34
CA PRO A 238 12.45 -12.05 5.25
C PRO A 238 12.72 -11.06 6.38
N CYS A 239 11.73 -10.71 7.22
CA CYS A 239 11.96 -9.84 8.37
C CYS A 239 12.41 -10.63 9.60
N TRP A 240 13.55 -10.25 10.17
CA TRP A 240 14.13 -10.93 11.34
C TRP A 240 13.17 -11.04 12.53
N ARG A 241 12.39 -10.01 12.86
CA ARG A 241 11.39 -10.10 13.94
C ARG A 241 10.35 -11.21 13.71
N ALA A 242 9.90 -11.41 12.47
CA ALA A 242 8.98 -12.50 12.17
C ALA A 242 9.68 -13.85 12.20
N GLN A 243 10.92 -13.93 11.70
CA GLN A 243 11.72 -15.15 11.80
C GLN A 243 11.93 -15.60 13.25
N THR A 244 12.29 -14.68 14.15
CA THR A 244 12.48 -14.98 15.58
C THR A 244 11.17 -15.44 16.21
N ARG A 245 10.04 -14.80 15.88
CA ARG A 245 8.71 -15.23 16.36
C ARG A 245 8.36 -16.64 15.87
N ASP A 246 8.59 -16.92 14.59
CA ASP A 246 8.27 -18.23 13.99
C ASP A 246 9.17 -19.33 14.57
N LEU A 247 10.45 -19.02 14.80
CA LEU A 247 11.39 -19.92 15.48
C LEU A 247 10.95 -20.21 16.93
N ILE A 248 10.53 -19.19 17.68
CA ILE A 248 10.04 -19.34 19.07
C ILE A 248 8.77 -20.20 19.10
N HIS A 249 7.83 -19.99 18.18
CA HIS A 249 6.61 -20.81 18.09
C HIS A 249 6.93 -22.28 17.77
N GLN A 250 7.91 -22.54 16.90
CA GLN A 250 8.32 -23.91 16.57
C GLN A 250 9.07 -24.61 17.70
N VAL A 251 9.84 -23.88 18.52
CA VAL A 251 10.49 -24.41 19.73
C VAL A 251 9.46 -24.72 20.82
N GLY A 252 8.46 -23.86 21.01
CA GLY A 252 7.39 -24.08 21.98
C GLY A 252 6.52 -25.30 21.68
N ALA A 253 6.20 -25.54 20.39
CA ALA A 253 5.40 -26.69 19.98
C ALA A 253 6.11 -28.04 20.15
N ALA A 254 7.44 -28.08 20.11
CA ALA A 254 8.23 -29.30 20.30
C ALA A 254 8.45 -29.68 21.78
N SER A 255 8.02 -28.82 22.71
CA SER A 255 8.18 -29.04 24.16
C SER A 255 6.96 -29.73 24.81
N ASP A 256 5.84 -29.79 24.09
CA ASP A 256 4.54 -30.32 24.54
C ASP A 256 4.15 -31.65 23.83
N SER A 257 5.13 -32.37 23.26
CA SER A 257 4.92 -33.64 22.54
C SER A 257 5.80 -34.77 23.05
#